data_AF-A0A9E5T7A5-F1
#
_entry.id   AF-A0A9E5T7A5-F1
#
_cell.length_a   1.000
_cell.length_b   1.000
_cell.length_c   1.000
_cell.angle_alpha   90.00
_cell.angle_beta   90.00
_cell.angle_gamma   90.00
#
_symmetry.space_group_name_H-M   'P 1'
#
loop_
_entity.id
_entity.type
_entity.pdbx_description
1 polymer ?
#
loop_
_entity_poly.entity_id
_entity_poly.type
_entity_poly.pdbx_seq_one_letter_code
_entity_poly.pdbx_strand_id
1 'polypeptide(L)'
;MSTVSGVDQAGTEFMQAVFSIAPDETTVAMNHPQTQVFVAKVLEESKTLAGIEENFLDEMGDPAVANQIQQVAGLDWRMVQQRWLNQLEKEFDLVWVQPELQYRNN
;
A
#
# COMPACT_ATOMS: atom_id res chain seq x y z
N MET A 1 -7.67 -5.16 4.83
CA MET A 1 -8.19 -5.42 3.46
C MET A 1 -9.47 -4.64 3.32
N SER A 2 -9.55 -3.75 2.34
CA SER A 2 -10.78 -3.03 2.04
C SER A 2 -11.84 -4.02 1.57
N THR A 3 -12.94 -4.14 2.31
CA THR A 3 -14.06 -5.00 1.93
C THR A 3 -15.07 -4.18 1.14
N VAL A 4 -15.44 -4.67 -0.05
CA VAL A 4 -16.49 -4.06 -0.87
C VAL A 4 -17.76 -4.87 -0.66
N SER A 5 -18.84 -4.20 -0.23
CA SER A 5 -20.11 -4.87 0.02
C SER A 5 -20.60 -5.58 -1.25
N GLY A 6 -20.94 -6.86 -1.13
CA GLY A 6 -21.38 -7.68 -2.26
C GLY A 6 -20.27 -8.23 -3.16
N VAL A 7 -19.00 -7.91 -2.90
CA VAL A 7 -17.84 -8.45 -3.64
C VAL A 7 -17.00 -9.26 -2.67
N ASP A 8 -17.06 -10.58 -2.79
CA ASP A 8 -16.19 -11.47 -2.03
C ASP A 8 -14.75 -11.30 -2.51
N GLN A 9 -13.84 -10.98 -1.58
CA GLN A 9 -12.40 -10.81 -1.84
C GLN A 9 -12.11 -9.87 -3.03
N ALA A 10 -12.51 -8.60 -2.91
CA ALA A 10 -12.07 -7.53 -3.80
C ALA A 10 -10.52 -7.40 -3.73
N GLY A 11 -9.83 -8.07 -4.65
CA GLY A 11 -8.37 -8.06 -4.73
C GLY A 11 -7.82 -6.73 -5.24
N THR A 12 -6.50 -6.61 -5.30
CA THR A 12 -5.82 -5.40 -5.78
C THR A 12 -6.23 -5.04 -7.22
N GLU A 13 -6.32 -6.02 -8.12
CA GLU A 13 -6.72 -5.81 -9.52
C GLU A 13 -8.15 -5.25 -9.61
N PHE A 14 -9.07 -5.78 -8.79
CA PHE A 14 -10.44 -5.29 -8.71
C PHE A 14 -10.48 -3.82 -8.30
N MET A 15 -9.78 -3.49 -7.21
CA MET A 15 -9.76 -2.14 -6.68
C MET A 15 -9.14 -1.16 -7.68
N GLN A 16 -8.03 -1.53 -8.32
CA GLN A 16 -7.41 -0.71 -9.37
C GLN A 16 -8.38 -0.43 -10.51
N ALA A 17 -9.09 -1.45 -11.02
CA ALA A 17 -10.05 -1.26 -12.10
C ALA A 17 -11.20 -0.31 -11.70
N VAL A 18 -11.72 -0.42 -10.47
CA VAL A 18 -12.81 0.43 -9.98
C VAL A 18 -12.35 1.87 -9.69
N PHE A 19 -11.17 2.07 -9.13
CA PHE A 19 -10.64 3.41 -8.85
C PHE A 19 -10.03 4.14 -10.06
N SER A 20 -9.93 3.47 -11.22
CA SER A 20 -9.38 4.06 -12.45
C SER A 20 -10.42 4.72 -13.35
N ILE A 21 -11.72 4.56 -13.06
CA ILE A 21 -12.81 5.09 -13.91
C ILE A 21 -13.40 6.37 -13.34
N ALA A 22 -13.82 7.28 -14.23
CA ALA A 22 -14.46 8.53 -13.86
C ALA A 22 -15.92 8.32 -13.41
N PRO A 23 -16.54 9.31 -12.74
CA PRO A 23 -17.98 9.29 -12.50
C PRO A 23 -18.76 9.06 -13.79
N ASP A 24 -19.84 8.28 -13.68
CA ASP A 24 -20.68 7.80 -14.78
C ASP A 24 -20.05 6.81 -15.78
N GLU A 25 -18.77 6.46 -15.63
CA GLU A 25 -18.16 5.40 -16.41
C GLU A 25 -18.39 4.01 -15.81
N THR A 26 -18.24 2.99 -16.65
CA THR A 26 -18.42 1.58 -16.26
C THR A 26 -17.16 0.78 -16.55
N THR A 27 -16.80 -0.12 -15.64
CA THR A 27 -15.68 -1.04 -15.77
C THR A 27 -16.12 -2.48 -15.48
N VAL A 28 -15.29 -3.44 -15.89
CA VAL A 28 -15.46 -4.85 -15.57
C VAL A 28 -14.25 -5.33 -14.80
N ALA A 29 -14.48 -5.98 -13.67
CA ALA A 29 -13.42 -6.45 -12.79
C ALA A 29 -13.77 -7.83 -12.21
N MET A 30 -12.76 -8.64 -11.95
CA MET A 30 -12.92 -9.93 -11.29
C MET A 30 -12.49 -9.83 -9.84
N ASN A 31 -13.11 -10.61 -8.96
CA ASN A 31 -12.61 -10.75 -7.59
C ASN A 31 -11.30 -11.55 -7.55
N HIS A 32 -10.71 -11.71 -6.36
CA HIS A 32 -9.65 -12.69 -6.13
C HIS A 32 -10.27 -13.97 -5.51
N PRO A 33 -10.00 -15.19 -6.00
CA PRO A 33 -9.03 -15.60 -7.02
C PRO A 33 -9.64 -15.73 -8.43
N GLN A 34 -10.41 -14.74 -8.89
CA GLN A 34 -11.04 -14.68 -10.22
C GLN A 34 -12.15 -15.72 -10.44
N THR A 35 -13.03 -15.87 -9.46
CA THR A 35 -14.18 -16.79 -9.53
C THR A 35 -15.45 -16.13 -10.04
N GLN A 36 -15.55 -14.80 -9.94
CA GLN A 36 -16.73 -14.01 -10.30
C GLN A 36 -16.32 -12.77 -11.09
N VAL A 37 -17.17 -12.38 -12.05
CA VAL A 37 -17.02 -11.16 -12.86
C VAL A 37 -18.06 -10.14 -12.40
N PHE A 38 -17.62 -8.92 -12.16
CA PHE A 38 -18.46 -7.80 -11.73
C PHE A 38 -18.41 -6.69 -12.78
N VAL A 39 -19.57 -6.05 -12.97
CA VAL A 39 -19.67 -4.79 -13.72
C VAL A 39 -19.86 -3.68 -12.69
N ALA A 40 -18.95 -2.72 -12.64
CA ALA A 40 -18.97 -1.62 -11.70
C ALA A 40 -19.23 -0.30 -12.43
N LYS A 41 -20.15 0.52 -11.93
CA LYS A 41 -20.38 1.89 -12.41
C LYS A 41 -20.13 2.86 -11.25
N VAL A 42 -19.32 3.88 -11.46
CA VAL A 42 -19.17 4.96 -10.46
C VAL A 42 -20.37 5.88 -10.59
N LEU A 43 -21.17 5.98 -9.53
CA LEU A 43 -22.36 6.83 -9.49
C LEU A 43 -22.03 8.24 -9.01
N GLU A 44 -21.13 8.36 -8.04
CA GLU A 44 -20.79 9.61 -7.40
C GLU A 44 -19.43 9.47 -6.71
N GLU A 45 -18.63 10.54 -6.75
CA GLU A 45 -17.43 10.69 -5.94
C GLU A 45 -17.76 11.66 -4.79
N SER A 46 -18.06 11.12 -3.62
CA SER A 46 -18.70 11.88 -2.54
C SER A 46 -17.74 12.64 -1.63
N LYS A 47 -16.42 12.37 -1.68
CA LYS A 47 -15.43 13.00 -0.79
C LYS A 47 -14.34 13.68 -1.60
N THR A 48 -14.11 14.96 -1.33
CA THR A 48 -12.93 15.68 -1.79
C THR A 48 -11.69 15.18 -1.05
N LEU A 49 -10.50 15.33 -1.67
CA LEU A 49 -9.23 14.96 -1.02
C LEU A 49 -9.08 15.60 0.37
N ALA A 50 -9.40 16.89 0.50
CA ALA A 50 -9.36 17.59 1.78
C ALA A 50 -10.27 16.94 2.84
N GLY A 51 -11.46 16.49 2.44
CA GLY A 51 -12.35 15.76 3.36
C GLY A 51 -11.84 14.35 3.69
N ILE A 52 -11.12 13.70 2.80
CA ILE A 52 -10.47 12.40 3.09
C ILE A 52 -9.34 12.60 4.10
N GLU A 53 -8.53 13.65 3.93
CA GLU A 53 -7.44 13.99 4.87
C GLU A 53 -7.97 14.31 6.27
N GLU A 54 -9.04 15.10 6.37
CA GLU A 54 -9.69 15.41 7.66
C GLU A 54 -10.21 14.14 8.35
N ASN A 55 -10.94 13.28 7.62
CA ASN A 55 -11.40 12.01 8.16
C ASN A 55 -10.24 11.11 8.61
N PHE A 56 -9.15 11.07 7.84
CA PHE A 56 -7.98 10.28 8.20
C PHE A 56 -7.36 10.75 9.52
N LEU A 57 -7.23 12.06 9.71
CA LEU A 57 -6.72 12.65 10.95
C LEU A 57 -7.66 12.40 12.14
N ASP A 58 -8.97 12.44 11.92
CA ASP A 58 -9.95 12.13 12.96
C ASP A 58 -9.91 10.65 13.37
N GLU A 59 -9.81 9.75 12.39
CA GLU A 59 -9.73 8.30 12.61
C GLU A 59 -8.39 7.87 13.22
N MET A 60 -7.32 8.65 13.08
CA MET A 60 -6.03 8.39 13.75
C MET A 60 -6.13 8.36 15.28
N GLY A 61 -7.19 8.94 15.86
CA GLY A 61 -7.48 8.82 17.29
C GLY A 61 -7.89 7.41 17.73
N ASP A 62 -8.36 6.56 16.81
CA ASP A 62 -8.70 5.16 17.07
C ASP A 62 -7.43 4.30 17.12
N PRO A 63 -7.11 3.65 18.25
CA PRO A 63 -5.96 2.76 18.36
C PRO A 63 -5.93 1.64 17.31
N ALA A 64 -7.07 1.13 16.86
CA ALA A 64 -7.13 0.07 15.86
C ALA A 64 -6.66 0.57 14.48
N VAL A 65 -7.12 1.77 14.09
CA VAL A 65 -6.72 2.43 12.84
C VAL A 65 -5.24 2.85 12.92
N ALA A 66 -4.83 3.46 14.03
CA ALA A 66 -3.44 3.85 14.26
C ALA A 66 -2.46 2.67 14.12
N ASN A 67 -2.81 1.49 14.66
CA ASN A 67 -1.99 0.29 14.53
C ASN A 67 -1.88 -0.20 13.08
N GLN A 68 -2.96 -0.13 12.29
CA GLN A 68 -2.93 -0.50 10.87
C GLN A 68 -2.05 0.47 10.07
N ILE A 69 -2.17 1.77 10.32
CA ILE A 69 -1.34 2.80 9.69
C ILE A 69 0.13 2.56 10.03
N GLN A 70 0.47 2.27 11.28
CA GLN A 70 1.85 1.98 11.69
C GLN A 70 2.45 0.77 10.95
N GLN A 71 1.66 -0.27 10.68
CA GLN A 71 2.13 -1.43 9.91
C GLN A 71 2.47 -1.06 8.47
N VAL A 72 1.62 -0.25 7.82
CA VAL A 72 1.87 0.23 6.46
C VAL A 72 3.06 1.19 6.42
N ALA A 73 3.11 2.15 7.34
CA ALA A 73 4.24 3.08 7.47
C ALA A 73 5.56 2.34 7.72
N GLY A 74 5.55 1.24 8.47
CA GLY A 74 6.72 0.38 8.69
C GLY A 74 7.19 -0.38 7.44
N LEU A 75 6.32 -0.67 6.48
CA LEU A 75 6.70 -1.21 5.17
C LEU A 75 7.39 -0.13 4.34
N ASP A 76 6.79 1.06 4.26
CA ASP A 76 7.33 2.19 3.51
C ASP A 76 8.67 2.65 4.07
N TRP A 77 8.80 2.73 5.39
CA TRP A 77 10.04 3.12 6.05
C TRP A 77 11.20 2.18 5.73
N ARG A 78 10.95 0.87 5.66
CA ARG A 78 11.98 -0.10 5.24
C ARG A 78 12.45 0.15 3.81
N MET A 79 11.54 0.50 2.91
CA MET A 79 11.91 0.84 1.52
C MET A 79 12.75 2.12 1.46
N VAL A 80 12.37 3.15 2.22
CA VAL A 80 13.12 4.42 2.30
C VAL A 80 14.51 4.17 2.89
N GLN A 81 14.60 3.44 4.00
CA GLN A 81 15.85 3.11 4.65
C GLN A 81 16.80 2.34 3.72
N GLN A 82 16.30 1.33 3.00
CA GLN A 82 17.12 0.58 2.06
C GLN A 82 17.65 1.47 0.93
N ARG A 83 16.80 2.34 0.37
CA ARG A 83 17.22 3.27 -0.68
C ARG A 83 18.29 4.23 -0.18
N TRP A 84 18.12 4.75 1.03
CA TRP A 84 19.09 5.64 1.65
C TRP A 84 20.43 4.95 1.93
N LEU A 85 20.42 3.73 2.48
CA LEU A 85 21.64 2.94 2.69
C LEU A 85 22.37 2.65 1.37
N ASN A 86 21.65 2.23 0.34
CA ASN A 86 22.23 1.97 -0.99
C ASN A 86 22.87 3.24 -1.60
N GLN A 87 22.29 4.42 -1.33
CA GLN A 87 22.87 5.69 -1.77
C GLN A 87 24.17 6.00 -1.04
N LEU A 88 24.20 5.82 0.29
CA LEU A 88 25.41 6.01 1.08
C LEU A 88 26.53 5.04 0.68
N GLU A 89 26.20 3.78 0.45
CA GLU A 89 27.16 2.78 -0.03
C GLU A 89 27.81 3.21 -1.35
N LYS A 90 27.00 3.74 -2.28
CA LYS A 90 27.46 4.21 -3.58
C LYS A 90 28.28 5.49 -3.50
N GLU A 91 27.89 6.44 -2.65
CA GLU A 91 28.56 7.74 -2.52
C GLU A 91 29.94 7.62 -1.87
N PHE A 92 30.07 6.72 -0.89
CA PHE A 92 31.28 6.58 -0.09
C PHE A 92 32.10 5.32 -0.40
N ASP A 93 31.74 4.57 -1.46
CA ASP A 93 32.37 3.29 -1.86
C ASP A 93 32.54 2.33 -0.66
N LEU A 94 31.44 2.16 0.06
CA LEU A 94 31.43 1.58 1.40
C LEU A 94 31.62 0.06 1.32
N VAL A 95 32.70 -0.45 1.89
CA VAL A 95 32.99 -1.89 1.96
C VAL A 95 32.59 -2.42 3.33
N TRP A 96 31.54 -3.24 3.38
CA TRP A 96 31.12 -3.92 4.60
C TRP A 96 32.10 -5.03 4.97
N VAL A 97 32.75 -4.89 6.12
CA VAL A 97 33.64 -5.92 6.67
C VAL A 97 32.86 -6.80 7.62
N GLN A 98 32.70 -8.09 7.32
CA GLN A 98 32.12 -9.07 8.23
C GLN A 98 33.19 -9.60 9.20
N PRO A 99 33.12 -9.30 10.51
CA PRO A 99 34.17 -9.69 11.45
C PRO A 99 34.30 -11.22 11.58
N GLU A 100 33.20 -11.95 11.47
CA GLU A 100 33.14 -13.40 11.63
C GLU A 100 33.79 -14.21 10.49
N LEU A 101 34.06 -13.60 9.34
CA LEU A 101 34.85 -14.21 8.26
C LEU A 101 36.36 -13.94 8.39
N GLN A 102 36.78 -12.98 9.22
CA GLN A 102 38.20 -12.65 9.40
C GLN A 102 38.95 -13.63 10.31
N TYR A 103 38.26 -14.29 11.25
CA TYR A 103 38.89 -15.21 12.21
C TYR A 103 39.01 -16.66 11.72
N ARG A 104 38.56 -16.97 10.49
CA ARG A 104 38.56 -18.34 9.95
C ARG A 104 39.76 -18.65 9.04
N ASN A 105 40.60 -17.65 8.76
CA ASN A 105 41.74 -17.73 7.83
C ASN A 105 43.11 -17.45 8.48
N ASN A 106 43.22 -17.47 9.81
CA ASN A 106 44.50 -17.41 10.53
C ASN A 106 44.77 -18.71 11.30
#